data_AF-A0A833VSV4-F1
#
_entry.id   AF-A0A833VSV4-F1
#
_cell.length_a   1.000
_cell.length_b   1.000
_cell.length_c   1.000
_cell.angle_alpha   90.00
_cell.angle_beta   90.00
_cell.angle_gamma   90.00
#
_symmetry.space_group_name_H-M   'P 1'
#
loop_
_entity.id
_entity.type
_entity.pdbx_description
1 polymer ?
#
loop_
_entity_poly.entity_id
_entity_poly.type
_entity_poly.pdbx_seq_one_letter_code
_entity_poly.pdbx_strand_id
1 'polypeptide(L)'
;MAKVTILSKQSIMPSQPTCNFHPSISLSLLDQLSPPIYIHILFFYSTYLPDTSEKLKSSLSQTLKYFYPLAGRIKETGKGKLHVECNDKGVEFNETRVTGVSLESIRKGPAYEFDGIGRFSDFPAELHQVKPSYTELSRFKAKNFNSH
;
A
#
# COMPACT_ATOMS: atom_id res chain seq x y z
N MET A 1 11.40 -22.15 -8.80
CA MET A 1 11.37 -21.19 -7.68
C MET A 1 10.73 -19.90 -8.17
N ALA A 2 9.84 -19.31 -7.37
CA ALA A 2 9.25 -18.01 -7.68
C ALA A 2 10.33 -16.92 -7.60
N LYS A 3 10.34 -16.00 -8.57
CA LYS A 3 11.25 -14.84 -8.62
C LYS A 3 10.44 -13.58 -8.81
N VAL A 4 10.67 -12.60 -7.94
CA VAL A 4 9.98 -11.32 -7.91
C VAL A 4 10.94 -10.22 -8.33
N THR A 5 10.51 -9.40 -9.28
CA THR A 5 11.27 -8.26 -9.80
C THR A 5 10.43 -7.00 -9.64
N ILE A 6 10.97 -6.00 -8.95
CA ILE A 6 10.32 -4.69 -8.82
C ILE A 6 10.56 -3.93 -10.13
N LEU A 7 9.47 -3.52 -10.77
CA LEU A 7 9.49 -2.74 -12.02
C LEU A 7 9.46 -1.24 -11.73
N SER A 8 8.71 -0.82 -10.72
CA SER A 8 8.53 0.58 -10.37
C SER A 8 8.13 0.72 -8.89
N LYS A 9 8.58 1.81 -8.27
CA LYS A 9 8.14 2.27 -6.95
C LYS A 9 7.82 3.75 -7.05
N GLN A 10 6.62 4.15 -6.63
CA GLN A 10 6.16 5.53 -6.73
C GLN A 10 5.36 5.91 -5.49
N SER A 11 5.38 7.19 -5.12
CA SER A 11 4.40 7.72 -4.16
C SER A 11 3.28 8.41 -4.93
N ILE A 12 2.05 7.94 -4.73
CA ILE A 12 0.85 8.50 -5.36
C ILE A 12 0.26 9.55 -4.43
N MET A 13 0.32 10.80 -4.88
CA MET A 13 -0.23 11.95 -4.16
C MET A 13 -1.73 12.11 -4.46
N PRO A 14 -2.49 12.79 -3.59
CA PRO A 14 -3.83 13.26 -3.92
C PRO A 14 -3.87 14.07 -5.22
N SER A 15 -4.94 13.96 -5.99
CA SER A 15 -5.07 14.67 -7.27
C SER A 15 -5.24 16.19 -7.11
N GLN A 16 -5.60 16.62 -5.90
CA GLN A 16 -5.67 18.02 -5.49
C GLN A 16 -5.05 18.14 -4.11
N PRO A 17 -4.34 19.25 -3.81
CA PRO A 17 -3.78 19.49 -2.49
C PRO A 17 -4.88 19.44 -1.43
N THR A 18 -4.56 18.84 -0.28
CA THR A 18 -5.44 18.86 0.87
C THR A 18 -5.70 20.31 1.28
N CYS A 19 -6.97 20.65 1.46
CA CYS A 19 -7.34 22.00 1.85
C CYS A 19 -6.84 22.29 3.28
N ASN A 20 -6.06 23.36 3.44
CA ASN A 20 -5.34 23.71 4.68
C ASN A 20 -6.22 23.98 5.92
N PHE A 21 -7.55 23.91 5.81
CA PHE A 21 -8.45 24.12 6.95
C PHE A 21 -8.44 22.95 7.95
N HIS A 22 -8.02 21.74 7.54
CA HIS A 22 -7.87 20.58 8.43
C HIS A 22 -6.51 19.91 8.25
N PRO A 23 -5.41 20.55 8.72
CA PRO A 23 -4.05 20.10 8.50
C PRO A 23 -3.70 18.81 9.27
N SER A 24 -4.51 18.44 10.26
CA SER A 24 -4.31 17.20 11.01
C SER A 24 -5.61 16.60 11.52
N ILE A 25 -5.60 15.28 11.70
CA ILE A 25 -6.68 14.52 12.33
C ILE A 25 -6.15 13.87 13.61
N SER A 26 -6.67 14.28 14.76
CA SER A 26 -6.33 13.62 16.03
C SER A 26 -6.88 12.21 16.08
N LEU A 27 -6.06 11.25 16.51
CA LEU A 27 -6.54 9.91 16.79
C LEU A 27 -7.39 9.91 18.07
N SER A 28 -8.49 9.15 18.05
CA SER A 28 -9.34 8.95 19.22
C SER A 28 -8.66 8.07 20.26
N LEU A 29 -9.28 7.91 21.43
CA LEU A 29 -8.80 6.95 22.42
C LEU A 29 -8.86 5.51 21.88
N LEU A 30 -9.91 5.17 21.13
CA LEU A 30 -10.06 3.83 20.54
C LEU A 30 -8.95 3.55 19.53
N ASP A 31 -8.61 4.53 18.69
CA ASP A 31 -7.52 4.42 17.72
C ASP A 31 -6.16 4.23 18.41
N GLN A 32 -5.94 4.86 19.57
CA GLN A 32 -4.69 4.75 20.34
C GLN A 32 -4.59 3.47 21.18
N LEU A 33 -5.72 2.89 21.58
CA LEU A 33 -5.77 1.59 22.25
C LEU A 33 -5.70 0.42 21.26
N SER A 34 -5.95 0.67 19.97
CA SER A 34 -5.79 -0.33 18.94
C SER A 34 -4.32 -0.78 18.83
N PRO A 35 -4.06 -2.08 18.67
CA PRO A 35 -2.73 -2.55 18.32
C PRO A 35 -2.22 -1.85 17.04
N PRO A 36 -0.92 -1.54 16.94
CA PRO A 36 -0.33 -0.95 15.74
C PRO A 36 -0.13 -2.03 14.67
N ILE A 37 -1.23 -2.55 14.12
CA ILE A 37 -1.22 -3.62 13.11
C ILE A 37 -1.41 -3.05 11.71
N TYR A 38 -0.64 -3.59 10.76
CA TYR A 38 -0.86 -3.36 9.34
C TYR A 38 -1.79 -4.44 8.79
N ILE A 39 -2.89 -4.01 8.16
CA ILE A 39 -3.84 -4.93 7.53
C ILE A 39 -3.39 -5.18 6.10
N HIS A 40 -3.05 -6.43 5.79
CA HIS A 40 -2.71 -6.86 4.45
C HIS A 40 -3.95 -7.44 3.76
N ILE A 41 -4.33 -6.87 2.61
CA ILE A 41 -5.44 -7.35 1.79
C ILE A 41 -4.92 -7.68 0.39
N LEU A 42 -5.21 -8.89 -0.09
CA LEU A 42 -4.77 -9.37 -1.39
C LEU A 42 -5.96 -9.62 -2.32
N PHE A 43 -5.89 -9.06 -3.52
CA PHE A 43 -6.89 -9.24 -4.57
C PHE A 43 -6.29 -9.94 -5.79
N PHE A 44 -6.99 -10.96 -6.29
CA PHE A 44 -6.62 -11.70 -7.49
C PHE A 44 -7.56 -11.36 -8.65
N TYR A 45 -7.00 -11.01 -9.80
CA TYR A 45 -7.75 -10.70 -11.01
C TYR A 45 -7.34 -11.65 -12.14
N SER A 46 -8.32 -12.19 -12.88
CA SER A 46 -8.11 -13.19 -13.94
C SER A 46 -7.66 -12.58 -15.28
N THR A 47 -7.96 -11.30 -15.51
CA THR A 47 -7.69 -10.61 -16.78
C THR A 47 -6.77 -9.41 -16.59
N TYR A 48 -5.86 -9.24 -17.55
CA TYR A 48 -4.97 -8.08 -17.62
C TYR A 48 -5.39 -7.19 -18.79
N LEU A 49 -5.73 -5.93 -18.49
CA LEU A 49 -6.01 -4.94 -19.52
C LEU A 49 -4.78 -4.03 -19.75
N PRO A 50 -4.56 -3.55 -20.97
CA PRO A 50 -3.63 -2.44 -21.22
C PRO A 50 -3.93 -1.25 -20.28
N ASP A 51 -2.88 -0.54 -19.88
CA ASP A 51 -2.96 0.68 -19.05
C ASP A 51 -3.58 0.51 -17.66
N THR A 52 -3.78 -0.73 -17.19
CA THR A 52 -4.31 -0.95 -15.84
C THR A 52 -3.41 -0.30 -14.78
N SER A 53 -2.09 -0.15 -15.00
CA SER A 53 -1.19 0.50 -14.01
C SER A 53 -1.57 1.95 -13.84
N GLU A 54 -1.61 2.68 -14.95
CA GLU A 54 -1.89 4.12 -14.97
C GLU A 54 -3.33 4.41 -14.52
N LYS A 55 -4.31 3.57 -14.90
CA LYS A 55 -5.68 3.69 -14.40
C LYS A 55 -5.78 3.51 -12.88
N LEU A 56 -5.05 2.55 -12.30
CA LEU A 56 -5.03 2.36 -10.85
C LEU A 56 -4.35 3.52 -10.13
N LYS A 57 -3.20 4.01 -10.64
CA LYS A 57 -2.53 5.20 -10.06
C LYS A 57 -3.42 6.44 -10.12
N SER A 58 -4.06 6.68 -11.27
CA SER A 58 -4.95 7.84 -11.47
C SER A 58 -6.18 7.77 -10.56
N SER A 59 -6.86 6.63 -10.50
CA SER A 59 -8.02 6.44 -9.61
C SER A 59 -7.62 6.50 -8.13
N LEU A 60 -6.46 5.99 -7.74
CA LEU A 60 -5.92 6.12 -6.39
C LEU A 60 -5.68 7.60 -6.05
N SER A 61 -5.02 8.36 -6.93
CA SER A 61 -4.80 9.80 -6.74
C SER A 61 -6.12 10.58 -6.58
N GLN A 62 -7.13 10.27 -7.40
CA GLN A 62 -8.47 10.87 -7.28
C GLN A 62 -9.19 10.47 -5.99
N THR A 63 -9.02 9.23 -5.53
CA THR A 63 -9.61 8.74 -4.28
C THR A 63 -8.96 9.42 -3.08
N LEU A 64 -7.62 9.56 -3.10
CA LEU A 64 -6.86 10.23 -2.03
C LEU A 64 -7.24 11.69 -1.84
N LYS A 65 -7.85 12.35 -2.82
CA LYS A 65 -8.46 13.68 -2.60
C LYS A 65 -9.54 13.65 -1.52
N TYR A 66 -10.38 12.61 -1.51
CA TYR A 66 -11.48 12.46 -0.54
C TYR A 66 -11.01 11.76 0.73
N PHE A 67 -10.04 10.87 0.61
CA PHE A 67 -9.41 10.13 1.71
C PHE A 67 -8.00 10.65 2.02
N TYR A 68 -7.87 11.98 2.06
CA TYR A 68 -6.60 12.67 2.25
C TYR A 68 -5.79 12.24 3.49
N PRO A 69 -6.37 11.80 4.62
CA PRO A 69 -5.58 11.34 5.76
C PRO A 69 -4.69 10.14 5.43
N LEU A 70 -5.09 9.31 4.46
CA LEU A 70 -4.30 8.15 4.01
C LEU A 70 -2.98 8.58 3.34
N ALA A 71 -2.92 9.79 2.78
CA ALA A 71 -1.73 10.38 2.19
C ALA A 71 -0.84 11.11 3.21
N GLY A 72 -1.26 11.20 4.48
CA GLY A 72 -0.56 11.91 5.56
C GLY A 72 0.57 11.12 6.22
N ARG A 73 1.01 11.51 7.42
CA ARG A 73 1.93 10.76 8.31
C ARG A 73 1.45 10.81 9.77
N ILE A 74 1.54 9.70 10.49
CA ILE A 74 1.24 9.69 11.93
C ILE A 74 2.40 10.38 12.65
N LYS A 75 2.06 11.27 13.57
CA LYS A 75 2.97 12.04 14.41
C LYS A 75 2.48 12.01 15.84
N GLU A 76 3.43 12.01 16.76
CA GLU A 76 3.18 12.18 18.19
C GLU A 76 3.33 13.66 18.56
N THR A 77 2.44 14.16 19.39
CA THR A 77 2.58 15.48 20.03
C THR A 77 3.26 15.33 21.40
N GLY A 78 3.75 16.42 22.00
CA GLY A 78 4.50 16.42 23.26
C GLY A 78 3.75 15.94 24.53
N LYS A 79 2.65 15.21 24.40
CA LYS A 79 1.86 14.62 25.50
C LYS A 79 1.40 13.18 25.21
N GLY A 80 2.10 12.43 24.34
CA GLY A 80 1.71 11.05 24.00
C GLY A 80 0.51 10.92 23.07
N LYS A 81 -0.07 12.04 22.61
CA LYS A 81 -1.25 12.02 21.73
C LYS A 81 -0.84 11.92 20.27
N LEU A 82 -1.33 10.89 19.61
CA LEU A 82 -1.12 10.65 18.19
C LEU A 82 -2.11 11.43 17.30
N HIS A 83 -1.64 11.86 16.15
CA HIS A 83 -2.45 12.46 15.10
C HIS A 83 -1.89 12.12 13.71
N VAL A 84 -2.75 12.20 12.70
CA VAL A 84 -2.36 12.16 11.30
C VAL A 84 -2.08 13.59 10.84
N GLU A 85 -0.85 13.87 10.47
CA GLU A 85 -0.43 15.08 9.75
C GLU A 85 -0.78 14.90 8.26
N CYS A 86 -1.75 15.67 7.75
CA CYS A 86 -2.24 15.59 6.37
C CYS A 86 -1.31 16.35 5.40
N ASN A 87 -0.07 15.87 5.25
CA ASN A 87 1.01 16.53 4.52
C ASN A 87 1.17 16.12 3.04
N ASP A 88 0.17 15.45 2.47
CA ASP A 88 0.16 15.00 1.06
C ASP A 88 1.44 14.27 0.62
N LYS A 89 2.09 13.53 1.53
CA LYS A 89 3.27 12.71 1.18
C LYS A 89 2.91 11.43 0.41
N GLY A 90 1.61 11.18 0.23
CA GLY A 90 1.08 10.13 -0.64
C GLY A 90 1.27 8.72 -0.11
N VAL A 91 0.83 7.78 -0.94
CA VAL A 91 0.79 6.34 -0.69
C VAL A 91 1.77 5.62 -1.62
N GLU A 92 2.49 4.63 -1.10
CA GLU A 92 3.46 3.86 -1.88
C GLU A 92 2.76 2.88 -2.83
N PHE A 93 3.12 2.94 -4.10
CA PHE A 93 2.63 2.07 -5.17
C PHE A 93 3.81 1.32 -5.80
N ASN A 94 3.81 0.00 -5.66
CA ASN A 94 4.87 -0.87 -6.14
C ASN A 94 4.33 -1.75 -7.28
N GLU A 95 4.92 -1.61 -8.47
CA GLU A 95 4.63 -2.50 -9.58
C GLU A 95 5.71 -3.57 -9.65
N THR A 96 5.30 -4.84 -9.58
CA THR A 96 6.24 -5.97 -9.57
C THR A 96 5.85 -7.03 -10.60
N ARG A 97 6.83 -7.84 -10.98
CA ARG A 97 6.67 -8.99 -11.88
C ARG A 97 7.09 -10.25 -11.16
N VAL A 98 6.25 -11.27 -11.22
CA VAL A 98 6.51 -12.57 -10.60
C VAL A 98 6.66 -13.62 -11.69
N THR A 99 7.76 -14.36 -11.65
CA THR A 99 8.07 -15.41 -12.63
C THR A 99 8.35 -16.72 -11.92
N GLY A 100 8.19 -17.85 -12.61
CA GLY A 100 8.47 -19.17 -12.04
C GLY A 100 7.38 -19.73 -11.11
N VAL A 101 6.19 -19.10 -11.09
CA VAL A 101 4.99 -19.57 -10.38
C VAL A 101 3.72 -19.09 -11.10
N SER A 102 2.63 -19.85 -11.02
CA SER A 102 1.33 -19.51 -11.62
C SER A 102 0.45 -18.70 -10.65
N LEU A 103 -0.50 -17.91 -11.17
CA LEU A 103 -1.48 -17.19 -10.33
C LEU A 103 -2.33 -18.14 -9.48
N GLU A 104 -2.71 -19.30 -10.02
CA GLU A 104 -3.48 -20.32 -9.28
C GLU A 104 -2.69 -20.90 -8.10
N SER A 105 -1.38 -21.11 -8.29
CA SER A 105 -0.50 -21.57 -7.22
C SER A 105 -0.39 -20.51 -6.10
N ILE A 106 -0.28 -19.23 -6.47
CA ILE A 106 -0.27 -18.12 -5.49
C ILE A 106 -1.63 -18.02 -4.77
N ARG A 107 -2.75 -18.19 -5.49
CA ARG A 107 -4.07 -18.11 -4.87
C ARG A 107 -4.35 -19.21 -3.85
N LYS A 108 -3.81 -20.41 -4.07
CA LYS A 108 -4.00 -21.60 -3.23
C LYS A 108 -2.93 -21.77 -2.14
N GLY A 109 -1.80 -21.08 -2.26
CA GLY A 109 -0.70 -21.15 -1.30
C GLY A 109 -0.98 -20.38 -0.01
N PRO A 110 -0.32 -20.73 1.10
CA PRO A 110 -0.49 -20.02 2.36
C PRO A 110 0.11 -18.60 2.30
N ALA A 111 -0.54 -17.64 2.95
CA ALA A 111 -0.23 -16.21 2.84
C ALA A 111 1.24 -15.84 3.18
N TYR A 112 1.91 -16.62 4.02
CA TYR A 112 3.30 -16.37 4.45
C TYR A 112 4.36 -16.71 3.40
N GLU A 113 4.06 -17.52 2.37
CA GLU A 113 4.99 -17.76 1.25
C GLU A 113 5.10 -16.55 0.31
N PHE A 114 4.22 -15.55 0.48
CA PHE A 114 4.19 -14.33 -0.30
C PHE A 114 5.00 -13.17 0.31
N ASP A 115 5.71 -13.45 1.40
CA ASP A 115 6.62 -12.49 2.05
C ASP A 115 7.83 -12.14 1.16
N GLY A 116 8.12 -12.98 0.15
CA GLY A 116 9.05 -12.67 -0.93
C GLY A 116 8.41 -11.97 -2.14
N ILE A 117 7.07 -11.98 -2.22
CA ILE A 117 6.29 -11.43 -3.33
C ILE A 117 5.96 -9.94 -3.08
N GLY A 118 5.66 -9.56 -1.85
CA GLY A 118 5.93 -8.22 -1.34
C GLY A 118 6.78 -8.39 -0.09
N ARG A 119 7.89 -7.65 0.03
CA ARG A 119 8.62 -7.53 1.30
C ARG A 119 7.75 -6.78 2.31
N PHE A 120 6.65 -7.39 2.73
CA PHE A 120 5.76 -6.84 3.73
C PHE A 120 6.41 -6.89 5.12
N SER A 121 7.41 -7.77 5.31
CA SER A 121 8.14 -7.99 6.57
C SER A 121 9.47 -7.23 6.73
N ASP A 122 10.10 -6.68 5.67
CA ASP A 122 11.36 -5.91 5.78
C ASP A 122 11.12 -4.42 6.14
N PHE A 123 10.11 -4.11 6.96
CA PHE A 123 10.03 -2.78 7.56
C PHE A 123 10.68 -2.82 8.94
N PRO A 124 11.79 -2.08 9.15
CA PRO A 124 12.48 -2.10 10.43
C PRO A 124 11.51 -1.74 11.54
N ALA A 125 11.51 -2.55 12.61
CA ALA A 125 10.71 -2.36 13.83
C ALA A 125 11.01 -1.02 14.54
N GLU A 126 12.00 -0.27 14.05
CA GLU A 126 12.37 1.04 14.52
C GLU A 126 11.96 2.08 13.48
N LEU A 127 10.80 2.74 13.66
CA LEU A 127 10.60 4.13 13.23
C LEU A 127 9.26 4.68 13.73
N HIS A 128 9.36 5.60 14.68
CA HIS A 128 8.34 6.58 15.09
C HIS A 128 7.97 7.58 13.97
N GLN A 129 7.84 7.13 12.71
CA GLN A 129 7.47 7.94 11.55
C GLN A 129 6.44 7.22 10.67
N VAL A 130 5.48 6.55 11.31
CA VAL A 130 4.53 5.63 10.71
C VAL A 130 3.60 6.35 9.71
N LYS A 131 3.49 5.80 8.49
CA LYS A 131 2.52 6.20 7.47
C LYS A 131 1.10 5.81 7.97
N PRO A 132 0.04 6.64 7.86
CA PRO A 132 -1.27 6.41 8.48
C PRO A 132 -2.08 5.33 7.77
N SER A 133 -1.67 4.94 6.58
CA SER A 133 -2.17 3.77 5.89
C SER A 133 -1.14 3.39 4.86
N TYR A 134 -0.45 2.29 5.13
CA TYR A 134 0.31 1.62 4.08
C TYR A 134 -0.68 0.87 3.20
N THR A 135 -1.27 1.54 2.22
CA THR A 135 -1.95 0.86 1.13
C THR A 135 -0.89 0.50 0.10
N GLU A 136 -0.14 -0.57 0.33
CA GLU A 136 0.67 -1.15 -0.73
C GLU A 136 -0.24 -1.89 -1.69
N LEU A 137 -0.55 -1.24 -2.80
CA LEU A 137 -1.08 -1.93 -3.95
C LEU A 137 0.09 -2.59 -4.69
N SER A 138 0.49 -3.77 -4.21
CA SER A 138 1.49 -4.56 -4.90
C SER A 138 0.83 -5.33 -6.05
N ARG A 139 1.16 -4.94 -7.28
CA ARG A 139 0.73 -5.67 -8.48
C ARG A 139 1.68 -6.81 -8.74
N PHE A 140 1.12 -8.01 -8.95
CA PHE A 140 1.85 -9.21 -9.36
C PHE A 140 1.48 -9.60 -10.78
N LYS A 141 2.43 -9.50 -11.71
CA LYS A 141 2.29 -10.12 -13.04
C LYS A 141 2.80 -11.55 -12.97
N ALA A 142 1.90 -12.53 -12.85
CA ALA A 142 2.22 -13.94 -13.08
C ALA A 142 2.00 -14.28 -14.56
N LYS A 143 2.97 -14.94 -15.21
CA LYS A 143 2.76 -15.49 -16.56
C LYS A 143 1.90 -16.76 -16.43
N ASN A 144 0.79 -16.83 -17.17
CA ASN A 144 0.19 -18.11 -17.49
C ASN A 144 1.19 -18.90 -18.32
N PHE A 145 1.65 -20.03 -17.80
CA PHE A 145 2.34 -21.04 -18.57
C PHE A 145 1.29 -21.71 -19.46
N ASN A 146 1.13 -21.22 -20.69
CA ASN A 146 0.60 -22.07 -21.75
C ASN A 146 1.82 -22.76 -22.37
N SER A 147 1.96 -24.06 -22.13
CA SER A 147 2.87 -24.92 -22.87
C SER A 147 2.13 -26.18 -23.30
N HIS A 148 1.91 -26.24 -24.62
CA HIS A 148 1.57 -27.38 -25.48
C HIS A 148 0.21 -28.05 -25.31
#